data_AF-X1BJ38-F1
#
_entry.id   AF-X1BJ38-F1
#
_cell.length_a   1.000
_cell.length_b   1.000
_cell.length_c   1.000
_cell.angle_alpha   90.00
_cell.angle_beta   90.00
_cell.angle_gamma   90.00
#
_symmetry.space_group_name_H-M   'P 1'
#
loop_
_entity.id
_entity.type
_entity.pdbx_description
1 polymer ?
#
loop_
_entity_poly.entity_id
_entity_poly.type
_entity_poly.pdbx_seq_one_letter_code
_entity_poly.pdbx_strand_id
1 'polypeptide(L)'
;TEPLPTGVLVKAKVIGVLNFVDGGENDHKVICVPEDDRSEGDVVNSLDDLPKAWKSKIKHHFNHYKDLIKPGSTKVEGWGDSKEAWELIMECNKRYEEKFK
;
A
#
# COMPACT_ATOMS: atom_id res chain seq x y z
N THR A 1 13.94 6.61 10.07
CA THR A 1 12.82 5.64 10.13
C THR A 1 13.35 4.31 10.60
N GLU A 2 12.69 3.75 11.61
CA GLU A 2 13.01 2.44 12.19
C GLU A 2 12.08 1.36 11.62
N PRO A 3 12.55 0.12 11.42
CA PRO A 3 11.70 -0.99 11.00
C PRO A 3 10.78 -1.47 12.13
N LEU A 4 9.58 -1.93 11.78
CA LEU A 4 8.67 -2.59 12.72
C LEU A 4 8.95 -4.09 12.78
N PRO A 5 9.09 -4.69 13.99
CA PRO A 5 9.21 -6.14 14.13
C PRO A 5 7.96 -6.91 13.66
N THR A 6 8.16 -8.12 13.13
CA THR A 6 7.06 -9.01 12.72
C THR A 6 6.13 -9.35 13.89
N GLY A 7 4.81 -9.28 13.64
CA GLY A 7 3.78 -9.62 14.63
C GLY A 7 3.28 -8.45 15.48
N VAL A 8 3.87 -7.26 15.34
CA VAL A 8 3.39 -6.04 16.02
C VAL A 8 2.19 -5.47 15.29
N LEU A 9 1.14 -5.09 16.04
CA LEU A 9 0.01 -4.33 15.53
C LEU A 9 0.21 -2.83 15.79
N VAL A 10 -0.04 -2.02 14.76
CA VAL A 10 0.06 -0.56 14.82
C VAL A 10 -1.21 0.03 14.23
N LYS A 11 -1.78 1.04 14.91
CA LYS A 11 -2.88 1.82 14.34
C LYS A 11 -2.32 2.73 13.25
N ALA A 12 -2.87 2.61 12.05
CA ALA A 12 -2.30 3.23 10.86
C ALA A 12 -3.33 4.15 10.18
N LYS A 13 -2.85 5.28 9.68
CA LYS A 13 -3.58 6.24 8.85
C LYS A 13 -3.37 5.89 7.38
N VAL A 14 -4.47 5.67 6.66
CA VAL A 14 -4.47 5.35 5.22
C VAL A 14 -4.24 6.63 4.42
N ILE A 15 -3.23 6.64 3.54
CA ILE A 15 -2.86 7.82 2.75
C ILE A 15 -3.00 7.61 1.24
N GLY A 16 -3.19 6.37 0.78
CA GLY A 16 -3.47 6.05 -0.62
C GLY A 16 -3.39 4.56 -0.93
N VAL A 17 -3.40 4.23 -2.21
CA VAL A 17 -3.31 2.84 -2.71
C VAL A 17 -2.38 2.75 -3.92
N LEU A 18 -1.62 1.66 -3.99
CA LEU A 18 -0.87 1.26 -5.18
C LEU A 18 -1.72 0.26 -5.98
N ASN A 19 -2.16 0.66 -7.16
CA ASN A 19 -2.87 -0.23 -8.08
C ASN A 19 -1.86 -1.19 -8.72
N PHE A 20 -2.05 -2.49 -8.47
CA PHE A 20 -1.03 -3.49 -8.71
C PHE A 20 -1.64 -4.83 -9.13
N VAL A 21 -1.03 -5.44 -10.15
CA VAL A 21 -1.39 -6.77 -10.65
C VAL A 21 -0.20 -7.70 -10.45
N ASP A 22 -0.47 -8.87 -9.86
CA ASP A 22 0.52 -9.95 -9.64
C ASP A 22 -0.02 -11.24 -10.25
N GLY A 23 0.67 -11.78 -11.25
CA GLY A 23 0.27 -13.03 -11.90
C GLY A 23 -1.08 -12.98 -12.64
N GLY A 24 -1.60 -11.78 -12.95
CA GLY A 24 -2.91 -11.59 -13.56
C GLY A 24 -4.04 -11.37 -12.56
N GLU A 25 -3.75 -11.38 -11.26
CA GLU A 25 -4.70 -11.08 -10.19
C GLU A 25 -4.49 -9.66 -9.65
N ASN A 26 -5.59 -9.01 -9.27
CA ASN A 26 -5.54 -7.71 -8.61
C ASN A 26 -5.00 -7.86 -7.18
N ASP A 27 -3.84 -7.26 -6.91
CA ASP A 27 -3.11 -7.32 -5.63
C ASP A 27 -2.79 -5.89 -5.13
N HIS A 28 -3.81 -5.04 -5.13
CA HIS A 28 -3.72 -3.64 -4.70
C HIS A 28 -3.11 -3.53 -3.29
N LYS A 29 -2.23 -2.55 -3.09
CA LYS A 29 -1.53 -2.35 -1.80
C LYS A 29 -1.94 -1.04 -1.18
N VAL A 30 -2.59 -1.10 -0.02
CA VAL A 30 -2.91 0.10 0.78
C VAL A 30 -1.61 0.68 1.33
N ILE A 31 -1.43 1.99 1.17
CA ILE A 31 -0.30 2.74 1.69
C ILE A 31 -0.74 3.47 2.96
N CYS A 32 -0.03 3.23 4.05
CA CYS A 32 -0.33 3.82 5.35
C CYS A 32 0.92 4.41 6.01
N VAL A 33 0.67 5.28 6.97
CA VAL A 33 1.65 5.75 7.98
C VAL A 33 1.11 5.45 9.37
N PRO A 34 1.94 5.43 10.43
CA PRO A 34 1.42 5.38 11.80
C PRO A 34 0.42 6.51 12.04
N GLU A 35 -0.65 6.25 12.80
CA GLU A 35 -1.66 7.28 13.10
C GLU A 35 -1.12 8.37 14.05
N ASP A 36 -0.20 7.99 14.95
CA ASP A 36 0.51 8.87 15.90
C ASP A 36 2.03 8.72 15.65
N ASP A 37 2.55 9.49 14.70
CA ASP A 37 3.98 9.59 14.39
C ASP A 37 4.55 10.92 14.90
N ARG A 38 4.85 10.94 16.21
CA ARG A 38 5.47 12.10 16.88
C ARG A 38 6.91 12.36 16.46
N SER A 39 7.55 11.39 15.81
CA SER A 39 8.95 11.55 15.39
C SER A 39 9.06 12.53 14.22
N GLU A 40 8.06 12.52 13.34
CA GLU A 40 7.94 13.41 12.18
C GLU A 40 6.81 14.43 12.32
N GLY A 41 6.03 14.40 13.42
CA GLY A 41 4.98 15.36 13.73
C GLY A 41 3.72 15.22 12.87
N ASP A 42 3.35 13.99 12.50
CA ASP A 42 2.13 13.65 11.73
C ASP A 42 1.99 14.38 10.37
N VAL A 43 3.09 14.82 9.78
CA VAL A 43 3.10 15.67 8.58
C VAL A 43 2.58 14.99 7.30
N VAL A 44 2.58 13.66 7.24
CA VAL A 44 2.14 12.89 6.07
C VAL A 44 0.65 12.60 6.16
N ASN A 45 -0.15 13.15 5.25
CA ASN A 45 -1.60 13.00 5.22
C ASN A 45 -2.13 12.47 3.87
N SER A 46 -1.30 12.53 2.83
CA SER A 46 -1.57 12.02 1.50
C SER A 46 -0.31 11.48 0.83
N LEU A 47 -0.47 10.75 -0.27
CA LEU A 47 0.67 10.34 -1.09
C LEU A 47 1.50 11.52 -1.62
N ASP A 48 0.94 12.72 -1.73
CA ASP A 48 1.63 13.89 -2.28
C ASP A 48 2.57 14.58 -1.27
N ASP A 49 2.41 14.28 0.01
CA ASP A 49 3.34 14.69 1.06
C ASP A 49 4.64 13.86 1.03
N LEU A 50 4.66 12.75 0.28
CA LEU A 50 5.85 11.90 0.13
C LEU A 50 6.76 12.41 -0.98
N PRO A 51 8.09 12.27 -0.84
CA PRO A 51 9.03 12.61 -1.89
C PRO A 51 8.72 11.88 -3.21
N LYS A 52 8.77 12.57 -4.35
CA LYS A 52 8.54 11.94 -5.67
C LYS A 52 9.42 10.72 -5.91
N ALA A 53 10.67 10.77 -5.45
CA ALA A 53 11.61 9.66 -5.54
C ALA A 53 11.13 8.41 -4.76
N TRP A 54 10.37 8.58 -3.68
CA TRP A 54 9.78 7.47 -2.94
C TRP A 54 8.77 6.71 -3.81
N LYS A 55 7.83 7.42 -4.46
CA LYS A 55 6.87 6.79 -5.39
C LYS A 55 7.60 6.04 -6.52
N SER A 56 8.65 6.64 -7.09
CA SER A 56 9.47 5.98 -8.13
C SER A 56 10.16 4.70 -7.64
N LYS A 57 10.74 4.72 -6.42
CA LYS A 57 11.40 3.54 -5.83
C LYS A 57 10.41 2.40 -5.55
N ILE A 58 9.25 2.71 -4.97
CA ILE A 58 8.20 1.70 -4.70
C ILE A 58 7.67 1.12 -6.01
N LYS A 59 7.40 1.96 -7.01
CA LYS A 59 6.98 1.49 -8.35
C LYS A 59 8.02 0.56 -8.97
N HIS A 60 9.30 0.93 -8.92
CA HIS A 60 10.37 0.08 -9.44
C HIS A 60 10.45 -1.25 -8.68
N HIS A 61 10.43 -1.22 -7.35
CA HIS A 61 10.47 -2.43 -6.53
C HIS A 61 9.35 -3.42 -6.92
N PHE A 62 8.08 -2.98 -6.93
CA PHE A 62 6.97 -3.89 -7.21
C PHE A 62 6.90 -4.37 -8.67
N ASN A 63 7.44 -3.61 -9.63
CA ASN A 63 7.57 -4.07 -11.01
C ASN A 63 8.67 -5.12 -11.21
N HIS A 64 9.66 -5.20 -10.32
CA HIS A 64 10.88 -5.97 -10.59
C HIS A 64 11.26 -7.00 -9.52
N TYR A 65 10.64 -7.00 -8.33
CA TYR A 65 11.06 -7.88 -7.23
C TYR A 65 10.96 -9.38 -7.54
N LYS A 66 10.14 -9.77 -8.54
CA LYS A 66 10.00 -11.15 -9.02
C LYS A 66 10.74 -11.44 -10.31
N ASP A 67 11.56 -10.53 -10.84
CA ASP A 67 12.20 -10.70 -12.15
C ASP A 67 13.11 -11.95 -12.20
N LEU A 68 13.75 -12.31 -11.09
CA LEU A 68 14.58 -13.52 -11.02
C LEU A 68 13.76 -14.83 -11.00
N ILE A 69 12.47 -14.77 -10.69
CA ILE A 69 11.56 -15.93 -10.66
C ILE A 69 10.78 -16.02 -11.96
N LYS A 70 10.11 -14.93 -12.34
CA LYS A 70 9.31 -14.82 -13.57
C LYS A 70 9.23 -13.34 -13.99
N PRO A 71 10.07 -12.91 -14.96
CA PRO A 71 10.04 -11.55 -15.47
C PRO A 71 8.65 -11.13 -15.96
N GLY A 72 8.25 -9.90 -15.66
CA GLY A 72 6.98 -9.33 -16.13
C GLY A 72 5.74 -10.00 -15.53
N SER A 73 5.88 -10.77 -14.44
CA SER A 73 4.74 -11.32 -13.71
C SER A 73 4.02 -10.28 -12.85
N THR A 74 4.63 -9.12 -12.62
CA THR A 74 4.08 -8.05 -11.78
C THR A 74 4.01 -6.73 -12.53
N LYS A 75 2.96 -5.95 -12.26
CA LYS A 75 2.71 -4.67 -12.95
C LYS A 75 2.04 -3.66 -12.02
N VAL A 76 2.71 -2.53 -11.81
CA VAL A 76 2.15 -1.35 -11.18
C VAL A 76 1.35 -0.56 -12.21
N GLU A 77 0.05 -0.42 -11.95
CA GLU A 77 -0.90 0.25 -12.83
C GLU A 77 -1.09 1.73 -12.49
N GLY A 78 -0.79 2.12 -11.24
CA GLY A 78 -0.86 3.52 -10.83
C GLY A 78 -0.96 3.70 -9.33
N TRP A 79 -1.28 4.93 -8.94
CA TRP A 79 -1.54 5.33 -7.57
C TRP A 79 -2.98 5.85 -7.49
N GLY A 80 -3.69 5.47 -6.44
CA GLY A 80 -4.98 6.04 -6.06
C GLY A 80 -4.86 6.80 -4.74
N ASP A 81 -5.82 7.68 -4.48
CA ASP A 81 -5.85 8.49 -3.26
C ASP A 81 -6.37 7.71 -2.03
N SER A 82 -6.46 8.39 -0.89
CA SER A 82 -6.95 7.78 0.35
C SER A 82 -8.42 7.37 0.28
N LYS A 83 -9.23 8.02 -0.55
CA LYS A 83 -10.64 7.68 -0.74
C LYS A 83 -10.77 6.37 -1.51
N GLU A 84 -10.06 6.23 -2.63
CA GLU A 84 -9.98 4.98 -3.39
C GLU A 84 -9.49 3.81 -2.51
N ALA A 85 -8.50 4.08 -1.65
CA ALA A 85 -7.99 3.10 -0.70
C ALA A 85 -9.06 2.65 0.32
N TRP A 86 -9.85 3.58 0.86
CA TRP A 86 -10.93 3.26 1.79
C TRP A 86 -12.08 2.50 1.13
N GLU A 87 -12.44 2.83 -0.11
CA GLU A 87 -13.43 2.09 -0.89
C GLU A 87 -13.00 0.61 -1.04
N LEU A 88 -11.73 0.38 -1.39
CA LEU A 88 -11.14 -0.96 -1.46
C LEU A 88 -11.16 -1.69 -0.12
N ILE A 89 -10.80 -1.02 0.99
CA ILE A 89 -10.82 -1.62 2.33
C ILE A 89 -12.24 -2.06 2.70
N MET A 90 -13.24 -1.22 2.42
CA MET A 90 -14.64 -1.52 2.73
C MET A 90 -15.16 -2.69 1.87
N GLU A 91 -14.76 -2.76 0.60
CA GLU A 91 -15.07 -3.91 -0.25
C GLU A 91 -14.47 -5.21 0.29
N CYS A 92 -13.18 -5.18 0.67
CA CYS A 92 -12.50 -6.32 1.30
C CYS A 92 -13.17 -6.74 2.61
N ASN A 93 -13.57 -5.77 3.45
CA ASN A 93 -14.27 -6.05 4.70
C ASN A 93 -15.62 -6.73 4.42
N LYS A 94 -16.41 -6.23 3.47
CA LYS A 94 -17.67 -6.86 3.07
C LYS A 94 -17.49 -8.30 2.60
N ARG A 95 -16.51 -8.56 1.73
CA ARG A 95 -16.20 -9.93 1.26
C ARG A 95 -15.79 -10.85 2.42
N TYR A 96 -15.07 -10.33 3.40
CA TYR A 96 -14.71 -11.08 4.60
C TYR A 96 -15.96 -11.45 5.41
N GLU A 97 -16.86 -10.50 5.63
CA GLU A 97 -18.12 -10.73 6.34
C GLU A 97 -18.98 -11.77 5.63
N GLU A 98 -19.18 -11.65 4.31
CA GLU A 98 -20.00 -12.61 3.53
C GLU A 98 -19.44 -14.04 3.52
N LYS A 99 -18.11 -14.18 3.62
CA LYS A 99 -17.44 -15.49 3.54
C LYS A 99 -17.29 -16.17 4.90
N PHE A 100 -17.13 -15.40 5.97
CA PHE A 100 -16.68 -15.93 7.27
C PHE A 100 -17.59 -15.58 8.45
N LYS A 101 -18.53 -14.65 8.30
CA LYS A 101 -19.60 -14.42 9.28
C LYS A 101 -20.90 -15.06 8.80
#